data_AF-W9DPK9-F1
#
_entry.id   AF-W9DPK9-F1
#
_cell.length_a   1.000
_cell.length_b   1.000
_cell.length_c   1.000
_cell.angle_alpha   90.00
_cell.angle_beta   90.00
_cell.angle_gamma   90.00
#
_symmetry.space_group_name_H-M   'P 1'
#
loop_
_entity.id
_entity.type
_entity.pdbx_description
1 polymer ?
#
loop_
_entity_poly.entity_id
_entity_poly.type
_entity_poly.pdbx_seq_one_letter_code
_entity_poly.pdbx_strand_id
1 'polypeptide(L)'
;MDNKGQIAVDFLLGISLFLIALTFTVQFIPGMFMSGSAGESSLDYTAYRTATVLVEDTGWWANSTSSGTDWEEHPANIMRIGLAVDDDPSSKLTNSPNIISRNKTLQMMNVDDTTFIEMMGLYNNVDDTPFHYGYNISFIQDGNILILNNTSIIRGQIIPEYQESTKITRIVLMEKSSIASFHGDDLTSETANTATINITGPFTENITIQISDLNLTGSSTFLNASLDGTILKQPSNYTVCKMNGWEKASFNGTLSSDDVLSFNFDKELFSSSSEYRLDLEFRNVTLPTPGPPFTNYNDENSTHYEPAYLVVEVWE
;
A
#
# COMPACT_ATOMS: atom_id res chain seq x y z
N MET A 1 1.68 -22.24 -67.07
CA MET A 1 0.77 -22.57 -65.95
C MET A 1 -0.41 -21.63 -66.05
N ASP A 2 -1.62 -22.15 -65.97
CA ASP A 2 -2.86 -21.46 -66.32
C ASP A 2 -3.36 -20.60 -65.15
N ASN A 3 -3.35 -19.26 -65.31
CA ASN A 3 -3.70 -18.30 -64.27
C ASN A 3 -5.10 -18.51 -63.68
N LYS A 4 -6.01 -19.16 -64.42
CA LYS A 4 -7.36 -19.47 -63.94
C LYS A 4 -7.36 -20.56 -62.86
N GLY A 5 -6.44 -21.53 -62.95
CA GLY A 5 -6.28 -22.58 -61.94
C GLY A 5 -5.72 -22.03 -60.63
N GLN A 6 -4.78 -21.07 -60.72
CA GLN A 6 -4.19 -20.42 -59.54
C GLN A 6 -5.23 -19.56 -58.79
N ILE A 7 -6.05 -18.78 -59.52
CA ILE A 7 -7.13 -17.99 -58.91
C ILE A 7 -8.16 -18.88 -58.18
N ALA A 8 -8.49 -20.05 -58.75
CA ALA A 8 -9.41 -20.98 -58.12
C ALA A 8 -8.83 -21.61 -56.83
N VAL A 9 -7.52 -21.92 -56.83
CA VAL A 9 -6.83 -22.45 -55.64
C VAL A 9 -6.68 -21.39 -54.55
N ASP A 10 -6.32 -20.16 -54.91
CA ASP A 10 -6.17 -19.06 -53.96
C ASP A 10 -7.52 -18.68 -53.31
N PHE A 11 -8.61 -18.72 -54.09
CA PHE A 11 -9.96 -18.51 -53.56
C PHE A 11 -10.38 -19.64 -52.60
N LEU A 12 -10.08 -20.89 -52.95
CA LEU A 12 -10.44 -22.04 -52.13
C LEU A 12 -9.63 -22.09 -50.83
N LEU A 13 -8.35 -21.71 -50.87
CA LEU A 13 -7.53 -21.52 -49.67
C LEU A 13 -8.05 -20.36 -48.80
N GLY A 14 -8.38 -19.22 -49.42
CA GLY A 14 -8.90 -18.06 -48.72
C GLY A 14 -10.21 -18.34 -47.98
N ILE A 15 -11.16 -19.01 -48.64
CA ILE A 15 -12.45 -19.34 -48.01
C ILE A 15 -12.31 -20.44 -46.96
N SER A 16 -11.37 -21.39 -47.14
CA SER A 16 -11.09 -22.41 -46.13
C SER A 16 -10.51 -21.80 -44.86
N LEU A 17 -9.57 -20.86 -45.00
CA LEU A 17 -8.95 -20.17 -43.86
C LEU A 17 -9.98 -19.29 -43.13
N PHE A 18 -10.85 -18.62 -43.88
CA PHE A 18 -11.98 -17.86 -43.32
C PHE A 18 -12.95 -18.76 -42.54
N LEU A 19 -13.33 -19.91 -43.08
CA LEU A 19 -14.26 -20.84 -42.41
C LEU A 19 -13.67 -21.47 -41.15
N ILE A 20 -12.36 -21.77 -41.15
CA ILE A 20 -11.66 -22.24 -39.95
C ILE A 20 -11.66 -21.16 -38.86
N ALA A 21 -11.29 -19.92 -39.21
CA ALA A 21 -11.32 -18.80 -38.28
C ALA A 21 -12.73 -18.54 -37.73
N LEU A 22 -13.74 -18.54 -38.61
CA LEU A 22 -15.14 -18.37 -38.22
C LEU A 22 -15.61 -19.47 -37.28
N THR A 23 -15.21 -20.73 -37.50
CA THR A 23 -15.55 -21.85 -36.62
C THR A 23 -14.94 -21.66 -35.23
N PHE A 24 -13.68 -21.25 -35.13
CA PHE A 24 -13.06 -20.91 -33.85
C PHE A 24 -13.80 -19.75 -33.18
N THR A 25 -14.09 -18.65 -33.89
CA THR A 25 -14.84 -17.53 -33.33
C THR A 25 -16.21 -17.95 -32.79
N VAL A 26 -16.97 -18.76 -33.54
CA VAL A 26 -18.28 -19.26 -33.11
C VAL A 26 -18.18 -20.22 -31.92
N GLN A 27 -17.09 -20.98 -31.78
CA GLN A 27 -16.85 -21.83 -30.60
C GLN A 27 -16.45 -21.03 -29.35
N PHE A 28 -15.71 -19.93 -29.52
CA PHE A 28 -15.28 -19.08 -28.40
C PHE A 28 -16.33 -18.05 -27.97
N ILE A 29 -17.28 -17.69 -28.84
CA ILE A 29 -18.39 -16.77 -28.52
C ILE A 29 -19.20 -17.26 -27.30
N PRO A 30 -19.68 -18.52 -27.23
CA PRO A 30 -20.35 -19.04 -26.04
C PRO A 30 -19.49 -18.95 -24.78
N GLY A 31 -18.18 -19.19 -24.88
CA GLY A 31 -17.26 -19.07 -23.75
C GLY A 31 -17.11 -17.64 -23.21
N MET A 32 -17.35 -16.62 -24.03
CA MET A 32 -17.38 -15.22 -23.59
C MET A 32 -18.73 -14.80 -22.97
N PHE A 33 -19.82 -15.51 -23.28
CA PHE A 33 -21.17 -15.21 -22.77
C PHE A 33 -21.67 -16.19 -21.71
N MET A 34 -20.94 -17.30 -21.47
CA MET A 34 -21.08 -18.10 -20.26
C MET A 34 -20.37 -17.38 -19.11
N SER A 35 -20.96 -16.28 -18.66
CA SER A 35 -20.73 -15.79 -17.31
C SER A 35 -21.33 -16.85 -16.37
N GLY A 36 -20.48 -17.74 -15.87
CA GLY A 36 -20.83 -18.78 -14.90
C GLY A 36 -21.52 -20.01 -15.48
N SER A 37 -20.77 -21.07 -15.78
CA SER A 37 -21.19 -22.42 -15.40
C SER A 37 -20.06 -23.43 -15.56
N ALA A 38 -19.62 -23.98 -14.42
CA ALA A 38 -19.08 -25.33 -14.17
C ALA A 38 -17.99 -25.28 -13.07
N GLY A 39 -18.26 -24.63 -11.93
CA GLY A 39 -17.39 -24.72 -10.75
C GLY A 39 -17.33 -23.47 -9.86
N GLU A 40 -17.65 -22.28 -10.38
CA GLU A 40 -17.60 -21.06 -9.58
C GLU A 40 -18.91 -20.85 -8.81
N SER A 41 -18.84 -20.83 -7.48
CA SER A 41 -19.96 -20.60 -6.58
C SER A 41 -20.31 -19.10 -6.51
N SER A 42 -21.50 -18.77 -6.02
CA SER A 42 -21.87 -17.38 -5.66
C SER A 42 -20.86 -16.73 -4.72
N LEU A 43 -20.18 -17.54 -3.91
CA LEU A 43 -19.12 -17.11 -3.01
C LEU A 43 -17.88 -16.64 -3.77
N ASP A 44 -17.53 -17.27 -4.90
CA ASP A 44 -16.37 -16.87 -5.70
C ASP A 44 -16.51 -15.46 -6.26
N TYR A 45 -17.65 -15.17 -6.87
CA TYR A 45 -17.96 -13.82 -7.36
C TYR A 45 -18.00 -12.79 -6.23
N THR A 46 -18.56 -13.17 -5.07
CA THR A 46 -18.67 -12.27 -3.93
C THR A 46 -17.30 -11.96 -3.31
N ALA A 47 -16.47 -12.97 -3.08
CA ALA A 47 -15.11 -12.78 -2.56
C ALA A 47 -14.24 -12.00 -3.54
N TYR A 48 -14.31 -12.31 -4.84
CA TYR A 48 -13.55 -11.61 -5.88
C TYR A 48 -13.97 -10.15 -6.00
N ARG A 49 -15.28 -9.87 -6.07
CA ARG A 49 -15.80 -8.50 -6.11
C ARG A 49 -15.37 -7.72 -4.88
N THR A 50 -15.54 -8.30 -3.69
CA THR A 50 -15.18 -7.65 -2.42
C THR A 50 -13.69 -7.30 -2.39
N ALA A 51 -12.81 -8.25 -2.72
CA ALA A 51 -11.38 -7.99 -2.78
C ALA A 51 -11.03 -6.91 -3.83
N THR A 52 -11.66 -6.96 -5.00
CA THR A 52 -11.42 -6.01 -6.10
C THR A 52 -11.87 -4.59 -5.73
N VAL A 53 -13.07 -4.45 -5.16
CA VAL A 53 -13.58 -3.15 -4.71
C VAL A 53 -12.69 -2.54 -3.63
N LEU A 54 -12.21 -3.34 -2.68
CA LEU A 54 -11.32 -2.82 -1.64
C LEU A 54 -9.98 -2.32 -2.21
N VAL A 55 -9.40 -2.98 -3.22
CA VAL A 55 -8.05 -2.65 -3.70
C VAL A 55 -8.00 -1.72 -4.91
N GLU A 56 -9.07 -1.65 -5.70
CA GLU A 56 -9.11 -0.87 -6.95
C GLU A 56 -10.03 0.35 -6.88
N ASP A 57 -10.93 0.42 -5.89
CA ASP A 57 -11.84 1.56 -5.73
C ASP A 57 -11.35 2.49 -4.63
N THR A 58 -11.49 3.80 -4.85
CA THR A 58 -11.20 4.83 -3.85
C THR A 58 -12.30 4.92 -2.78
N GLY A 59 -13.46 4.35 -3.05
CA GLY A 59 -14.69 4.59 -2.30
C GLY A 59 -15.36 5.90 -2.71
N TRP A 60 -16.55 6.11 -2.19
CA TRP A 60 -17.36 7.30 -2.49
C TRP A 60 -18.35 7.61 -1.39
N TRP A 61 -18.53 8.89 -1.13
CA TRP A 61 -19.63 9.42 -0.34
C TRP A 61 -20.39 10.48 -1.14
N ALA A 62 -21.67 10.66 -0.83
CA ALA A 62 -22.43 11.77 -1.38
C ALA A 62 -23.57 12.17 -0.45
N ASN A 63 -23.82 13.48 -0.39
CA ASN A 63 -25.01 14.04 0.24
C ASN A 63 -25.75 14.95 -0.76
N SER A 64 -26.72 15.73 -0.28
CA SER A 64 -27.53 16.62 -1.13
C SER A 64 -26.75 17.81 -1.74
N THR A 65 -25.54 18.09 -1.27
CA THR A 65 -24.76 19.29 -1.60
C THR A 65 -23.38 19.00 -2.17
N SER A 66 -22.78 17.86 -1.84
CA SER A 66 -21.40 17.52 -2.18
C SER A 66 -21.22 16.00 -2.25
N SER A 67 -20.13 15.60 -2.89
CA SER A 67 -19.68 14.21 -3.00
C SER A 67 -18.18 14.19 -3.20
N GLY A 68 -17.54 13.09 -2.81
CA GLY A 68 -16.10 12.91 -2.95
C GLY A 68 -15.67 11.47 -2.68
N THR A 69 -14.37 11.24 -2.78
CA THR A 69 -13.74 9.94 -2.55
C THR A 69 -13.20 9.76 -1.12
N ASP A 70 -13.16 10.84 -0.34
CA ASP A 70 -12.81 10.94 1.09
C ASP A 70 -13.95 10.43 1.98
N TRP A 71 -14.48 9.24 1.67
CA TRP A 71 -15.62 8.65 2.37
C TRP A 71 -15.29 8.38 3.85
N GLU A 72 -14.02 8.21 4.18
CA GLU A 72 -13.54 8.00 5.53
C GLU A 72 -13.81 9.19 6.45
N GLU A 73 -13.86 10.40 5.90
CA GLU A 73 -14.22 11.63 6.63
C GLU A 73 -15.74 11.83 6.71
N HIS A 74 -16.51 11.06 5.93
CA HIS A 74 -17.95 11.20 5.75
C HIS A 74 -18.72 9.89 6.02
N PRO A 75 -18.52 9.22 7.17
CA PRO A 75 -19.05 7.88 7.42
C PRO A 75 -20.59 7.79 7.44
N ALA A 76 -21.29 8.90 7.64
CA ALA A 76 -22.75 8.93 7.64
C ALA A 76 -23.38 8.91 6.24
N ASN A 77 -22.60 9.16 5.18
CA ASN A 77 -23.09 9.29 3.80
C ASN A 77 -22.30 8.41 2.81
N ILE A 78 -21.77 7.28 3.31
CA ILE A 78 -21.03 6.32 2.49
C ILE A 78 -21.97 5.76 1.43
N MET A 79 -21.51 5.78 0.16
CA MET A 79 -22.16 5.10 -0.94
C MET A 79 -21.38 3.87 -1.41
N ARG A 80 -20.07 3.87 -1.17
CA ARG A 80 -19.17 2.77 -1.53
C ARG A 80 -17.93 2.83 -0.66
N ILE A 81 -17.49 1.67 -0.18
CA ILE A 81 -16.24 1.52 0.56
C ILE A 81 -15.18 1.03 -0.42
N GLY A 82 -14.06 1.73 -0.47
CA GLY A 82 -12.87 1.36 -1.24
C GLY A 82 -11.65 1.88 -0.50
N LEU A 83 -10.52 1.18 -0.58
CA LEU A 83 -9.33 1.50 0.20
C LEU A 83 -8.20 2.05 -0.66
N ALA A 84 -8.38 2.12 -1.98
CA ALA A 84 -7.34 2.64 -2.85
C ALA A 84 -7.10 4.13 -2.58
N VAL A 85 -5.85 4.56 -2.75
CA VAL A 85 -5.45 5.97 -2.62
C VAL A 85 -6.13 6.82 -3.69
N ASP A 86 -6.46 8.04 -3.31
CA ASP A 86 -7.08 9.04 -4.18
C ASP A 86 -6.03 9.70 -5.07
N ASP A 87 -6.20 9.57 -6.38
CA ASP A 87 -5.44 10.37 -7.35
C ASP A 87 -6.21 11.64 -7.74
N ASP A 88 -7.54 11.59 -7.72
CA ASP A 88 -8.45 12.71 -8.02
C ASP A 88 -9.67 12.64 -7.08
N PRO A 89 -9.87 13.63 -6.19
CA PRO A 89 -10.96 13.62 -5.20
C PRO A 89 -12.36 13.70 -5.84
N SER A 90 -12.45 14.03 -7.12
CA SER A 90 -13.71 14.13 -7.86
C SER A 90 -14.06 12.88 -8.67
N SER A 91 -13.18 11.86 -8.69
CA SER A 91 -13.32 10.67 -9.52
C SER A 91 -13.23 9.39 -8.68
N LYS A 92 -14.20 8.49 -8.86
CA LYS A 92 -14.19 7.13 -8.26
C LYS A 92 -13.06 6.22 -8.78
N LEU A 93 -12.36 6.66 -9.83
CA LEU A 93 -11.29 5.90 -10.48
C LEU A 93 -9.94 6.36 -9.95
N THR A 94 -9.07 5.39 -9.70
CA THR A 94 -7.66 5.60 -9.37
C THR A 94 -6.78 5.00 -10.47
N ASN A 95 -5.66 5.66 -10.76
CA ASN A 95 -4.55 5.13 -11.56
C ASN A 95 -3.55 4.36 -10.69
N SER A 96 -3.79 4.32 -9.38
CA SER A 96 -2.96 3.68 -8.36
C SER A 96 -3.66 2.47 -7.69
N PRO A 97 -4.18 1.49 -8.45
CA PRO A 97 -4.83 0.32 -7.86
C PRO A 97 -3.81 -0.51 -7.07
N ASN A 98 -4.30 -1.21 -6.04
CA ASN A 98 -3.51 -1.95 -5.06
C ASN A 98 -2.61 -1.09 -4.15
N ILE A 99 -2.65 0.24 -4.26
CA ILE A 99 -2.03 1.14 -3.29
C ILE A 99 -3.11 1.57 -2.30
N ILE A 100 -2.95 1.19 -1.03
CA ILE A 100 -3.99 1.20 -0.03
C ILE A 100 -3.76 2.33 0.97
N SER A 101 -4.77 3.18 1.14
CA SER A 101 -4.78 4.26 2.12
C SER A 101 -4.93 3.72 3.54
N ARG A 102 -4.07 4.22 4.43
CA ARG A 102 -4.10 3.87 5.85
C ARG A 102 -5.35 4.41 6.54
N ASN A 103 -5.74 5.64 6.23
CA ASN A 103 -6.90 6.28 6.84
C ASN A 103 -8.20 5.55 6.48
N LYS A 104 -8.39 5.23 5.19
CA LYS A 104 -9.53 4.43 4.72
C LYS A 104 -9.57 3.05 5.38
N THR A 105 -8.41 2.40 5.51
CA THR A 105 -8.31 1.08 6.16
C THR A 105 -8.68 1.14 7.64
N LEU A 106 -8.20 2.14 8.38
CA LEU A 106 -8.57 2.35 9.78
C LEU A 106 -10.06 2.67 9.92
N GLN A 107 -10.60 3.53 9.05
CA GLN A 107 -11.99 3.90 9.12
C GLN A 107 -12.93 2.76 8.71
N MET A 108 -12.51 1.90 7.78
CA MET A 108 -13.22 0.67 7.44
C MET A 108 -13.46 -0.19 8.68
N MET A 109 -12.55 -0.21 9.65
CA MET A 109 -12.71 -0.95 10.91
C MET A 109 -13.82 -0.36 11.80
N ASN A 110 -14.14 0.92 11.64
CA ASN A 110 -15.12 1.65 12.45
C ASN A 110 -16.52 1.69 11.83
N VAL A 111 -16.68 1.36 10.54
CA VAL A 111 -17.99 1.26 9.89
C VAL A 111 -18.81 0.17 10.59
N ASP A 112 -20.10 0.40 10.82
CA ASP A 112 -20.98 -0.61 11.41
C ASP A 112 -21.15 -1.82 10.48
N ASP A 113 -21.44 -2.98 11.05
CA ASP A 113 -21.44 -4.24 10.30
C ASP A 113 -22.53 -4.29 9.22
N THR A 114 -23.71 -3.74 9.52
CA THR A 114 -24.84 -3.70 8.57
C THR A 114 -24.50 -2.84 7.35
N THR A 115 -24.05 -1.61 7.56
CA THR A 115 -23.61 -0.73 6.48
C THR A 115 -22.48 -1.36 5.68
N PHE A 116 -21.49 -1.98 6.35
CA PHE A 116 -20.38 -2.63 5.65
C PHE A 116 -20.85 -3.78 4.75
N ILE A 117 -21.71 -4.67 5.27
CA ILE A 117 -22.29 -5.79 4.51
C ILE A 117 -23.07 -5.28 3.30
N GLU A 118 -23.91 -4.25 3.48
CA GLU A 118 -24.72 -3.66 2.41
C GLU A 118 -23.84 -3.04 1.32
N MET A 119 -22.85 -2.22 1.71
CA MET A 119 -21.98 -1.49 0.77
C MET A 119 -21.03 -2.43 0.01
N MET A 120 -20.60 -3.53 0.63
CA MET A 120 -19.78 -4.55 -0.03
C MET A 120 -20.59 -5.58 -0.79
N GLY A 121 -21.93 -5.59 -0.63
CA GLY A 121 -22.84 -6.56 -1.22
C GLY A 121 -22.65 -7.98 -0.67
N LEU A 122 -22.25 -8.11 0.59
CA LEU A 122 -21.97 -9.41 1.26
C LEU A 122 -23.27 -10.11 1.67
N TYR A 123 -24.25 -10.15 0.78
CA TYR A 123 -25.53 -10.78 1.00
C TYR A 123 -26.10 -11.33 -0.31
N ASN A 124 -27.07 -12.22 -0.19
CA ASN A 124 -27.91 -12.71 -1.26
C ASN A 124 -29.38 -12.53 -0.88
N ASN A 125 -30.29 -12.52 -1.85
CA ASN A 125 -31.72 -12.50 -1.59
C ASN A 125 -32.30 -13.88 -1.88
N VAL A 126 -32.79 -14.55 -0.85
CA VAL A 126 -33.49 -15.84 -0.96
C VAL A 126 -34.95 -15.61 -0.57
N ASP A 127 -35.86 -15.77 -1.52
CA ASP A 127 -37.30 -15.57 -1.33
C ASP A 127 -37.64 -14.20 -0.67
N ASP A 128 -37.11 -13.11 -1.25
CA ASP A 128 -37.25 -11.72 -0.76
C ASP A 128 -36.73 -11.46 0.67
N THR A 129 -35.98 -12.42 1.24
CA THR A 129 -35.30 -12.28 2.53
C THR A 129 -33.79 -12.15 2.31
N PRO A 130 -33.14 -11.08 2.83
CA PRO A 130 -31.70 -10.94 2.74
C PRO A 130 -31.01 -11.99 3.62
N PHE A 131 -30.16 -12.79 3.00
CA PHE A 131 -29.25 -13.73 3.63
C PHE A 131 -27.85 -13.14 3.60
N HIS A 132 -27.25 -12.86 4.75
CA HIS A 132 -25.91 -12.30 4.83
C HIS A 132 -24.88 -13.42 4.78
N TYR A 133 -23.87 -13.26 3.92
CA TYR A 133 -22.74 -14.17 3.91
C TYR A 133 -21.90 -13.98 5.17
N GLY A 134 -21.35 -15.07 5.68
CA GLY A 134 -20.23 -14.98 6.60
C GLY A 134 -18.98 -14.51 5.85
N TYR A 135 -18.17 -13.68 6.49
CA TYR A 135 -16.97 -13.14 5.86
C TYR A 135 -15.83 -12.93 6.85
N ASN A 136 -14.60 -12.98 6.35
CA ASN A 136 -13.39 -12.57 7.04
C ASN A 136 -12.49 -11.80 6.07
N ILE A 137 -12.16 -10.56 6.42
CA ILE A 137 -11.27 -9.71 5.63
C ILE A 137 -10.09 -9.35 6.53
N SER A 138 -8.88 -9.70 6.12
CA SER A 138 -7.67 -9.43 6.89
C SER A 138 -6.55 -8.91 6.01
N PHE A 139 -5.72 -8.03 6.58
CA PHE A 139 -4.43 -7.70 5.99
C PHE A 139 -3.35 -8.48 6.73
N ILE A 140 -2.47 -9.12 5.97
CA ILE A 140 -1.38 -9.96 6.48
C ILE A 140 -0.05 -9.37 6.00
N GLN A 141 0.88 -9.16 6.93
CA GLN A 141 2.25 -8.75 6.65
C GLN A 141 3.20 -9.66 7.43
N ASP A 142 4.23 -10.17 6.78
CA ASP A 142 5.22 -11.09 7.38
C ASP A 142 4.59 -12.28 8.12
N GLY A 143 3.50 -12.82 7.56
CA GLY A 143 2.75 -13.95 8.13
C GLY A 143 1.86 -13.63 9.33
N ASN A 144 1.79 -12.36 9.76
CA ASN A 144 0.99 -11.92 10.90
C ASN A 144 -0.11 -10.96 10.46
N ILE A 145 -1.19 -10.87 11.24
CA ILE A 145 -2.22 -9.84 11.02
C ILE A 145 -1.57 -8.47 11.15
N LEU A 146 -1.79 -7.64 10.15
CA LEU A 146 -1.33 -6.26 10.10
C LEU A 146 -1.92 -5.46 11.26
N ILE A 147 -1.09 -4.71 11.97
CA ILE A 147 -1.51 -3.78 13.01
C ILE A 147 -1.21 -2.36 12.54
N LEU A 148 -2.21 -1.49 12.49
CA LEU A 148 -2.07 -0.06 12.23
C LEU A 148 -2.68 0.71 13.40
N ASN A 149 -1.97 1.67 14.00
CA ASN A 149 -2.44 2.44 15.16
C ASN A 149 -3.03 1.56 16.29
N ASN A 150 -2.29 0.51 16.67
CA ASN A 150 -2.71 -0.48 17.66
C ASN A 150 -4.03 -1.21 17.34
N THR A 151 -4.51 -1.11 16.10
CA THR A 151 -5.72 -1.77 15.61
C THR A 151 -5.31 -2.93 14.71
N SER A 152 -5.71 -4.14 15.07
CA SER A 152 -5.58 -5.31 14.20
C SER A 152 -6.51 -5.16 13.00
N ILE A 153 -5.96 -5.20 11.79
CA ILE A 153 -6.71 -5.02 10.55
C ILE A 153 -7.29 -6.38 10.11
N ILE A 154 -8.30 -6.80 10.86
CA ILE A 154 -9.11 -7.99 10.62
C ILE A 154 -10.57 -7.68 10.93
N ARG A 155 -11.45 -7.88 9.95
CA ARG A 155 -12.88 -7.61 10.03
C ARG A 155 -13.68 -8.86 9.68
N GLY A 156 -14.82 -9.03 10.34
CA GLY A 156 -15.73 -10.15 10.10
C GLY A 156 -15.63 -11.22 11.18
N GLN A 157 -15.95 -12.45 10.83
CA GLN A 157 -16.15 -13.56 11.74
C GLN A 157 -15.00 -14.56 11.69
N ILE A 158 -14.97 -15.47 12.67
CA ILE A 158 -14.04 -16.61 12.64
C ILE A 158 -14.48 -17.54 11.50
N ILE A 159 -13.52 -17.96 10.69
CA ILE A 159 -13.75 -18.85 9.56
C ILE A 159 -14.25 -20.21 10.11
N PRO A 160 -15.41 -20.71 9.66
CA PRO A 160 -15.97 -21.99 10.07
C PRO A 160 -15.13 -23.17 9.53
N GLU A 161 -14.97 -24.24 10.33
CA GLU A 161 -14.15 -25.40 9.91
C GLU A 161 -14.83 -26.31 8.87
N TYR A 162 -16.17 -26.25 8.74
CA TYR A 162 -16.96 -27.24 7.99
C TYR A 162 -17.94 -26.63 6.97
N GLN A 163 -17.84 -25.33 6.69
CA GLN A 163 -18.64 -24.69 5.63
C GLN A 163 -17.80 -24.52 4.38
N GLU A 164 -18.46 -24.53 3.22
CA GLU A 164 -17.81 -24.17 1.96
C GLU A 164 -17.44 -22.68 2.02
N SER A 165 -16.16 -22.37 1.85
CA SER A 165 -15.65 -21.00 1.80
C SER A 165 -14.86 -20.76 0.52
N THR A 166 -14.94 -19.54 0.02
CA THR A 166 -14.01 -19.04 -1.00
C THR A 166 -13.06 -18.04 -0.40
N LYS A 167 -11.78 -18.19 -0.74
CA LYS A 167 -10.71 -17.27 -0.37
C LYS A 167 -10.07 -16.61 -1.60
N ILE A 168 -9.97 -15.28 -1.56
CA ILE A 168 -9.22 -14.46 -2.51
C ILE A 168 -8.10 -13.74 -1.78
N THR A 169 -6.89 -13.82 -2.32
CA THR A 169 -5.72 -13.11 -1.81
C THR A 169 -5.23 -12.13 -2.87
N ARG A 170 -5.02 -10.86 -2.48
CA ARG A 170 -4.44 -9.80 -3.32
C ARG A 170 -3.15 -9.29 -2.69
N ILE A 171 -2.14 -9.03 -3.51
CA ILE A 171 -0.92 -8.33 -3.08
C ILE A 171 -1.19 -6.84 -3.20
N VAL A 172 -0.88 -6.09 -2.14
CA VAL A 172 -1.14 -4.65 -2.04
C VAL A 172 0.05 -3.93 -1.43
N LEU A 173 0.15 -2.63 -1.72
CA LEU A 173 1.07 -1.70 -1.09
C LEU A 173 0.30 -0.91 -0.04
N MET A 174 0.51 -1.21 1.23
CA MET A 174 -0.17 -0.58 2.36
C MET A 174 0.59 0.65 2.82
N GLU A 175 -0.09 1.80 2.89
CA GLU A 175 0.43 3.00 3.50
C GLU A 175 0.79 2.78 4.98
N LYS A 176 2.01 3.16 5.36
CA LYS A 176 2.51 2.97 6.73
C LYS A 176 2.72 4.28 7.45
N SER A 177 3.58 5.13 6.90
CA SER A 177 4.04 6.36 7.53
C SER A 177 4.68 7.27 6.48
N SER A 178 5.04 8.48 6.87
CA SER A 178 5.89 9.34 6.03
C SER A 178 7.37 9.00 6.23
N ILE A 179 8.11 8.98 5.13
CA ILE A 179 9.55 8.76 5.11
C ILE A 179 10.25 9.86 4.32
N ALA A 180 11.39 10.32 4.82
CA ALA A 180 12.32 11.13 4.03
C ALA A 180 13.55 10.29 3.73
N SER A 181 13.93 10.20 2.46
CA SER A 181 15.06 9.40 2.00
C SER A 181 16.14 10.33 1.46
N PHE A 182 17.36 10.21 2.00
CA PHE A 182 18.50 11.01 1.61
C PHE A 182 19.61 10.13 1.06
N HIS A 183 20.27 10.59 0.00
CA HIS A 183 21.54 10.03 -0.39
C HIS A 183 22.65 10.58 0.52
N GLY A 184 23.66 9.77 0.82
CA GLY A 184 24.81 10.20 1.62
C GLY A 184 25.49 11.44 1.05
N ASP A 185 25.45 11.62 -0.28
CA ASP A 185 26.03 12.77 -0.96
C ASP A 185 25.17 14.05 -0.87
N ASP A 186 23.89 13.94 -0.50
CA ASP A 186 23.01 15.10 -0.33
C ASP A 186 23.15 15.72 1.07
N LEU A 187 23.71 14.96 2.02
CA LEU A 187 23.82 15.37 3.41
C LEU A 187 24.96 16.38 3.60
N THR A 188 24.62 17.51 4.19
CA THR A 188 25.59 18.55 4.56
C THR A 188 25.92 18.50 6.05
N SER A 189 27.05 19.13 6.41
CA SER A 189 27.62 19.06 7.77
C SER A 189 28.21 20.39 8.21
N GLU A 190 28.04 20.77 9.48
CA GLU A 190 28.86 21.85 10.07
C GLU A 190 30.19 21.34 10.63
N THR A 191 30.20 20.10 11.10
CA THR A 191 31.34 19.43 11.71
C THR A 191 31.67 18.13 11.00
N ALA A 192 32.95 17.77 10.99
CA ALA A 192 33.39 16.52 10.37
C ALA A 192 32.66 15.31 10.99
N ASN A 193 32.07 14.48 10.13
CA ASN A 193 31.28 13.28 10.45
C ASN A 193 29.89 13.51 11.06
N THR A 194 29.31 14.70 10.97
CA THR A 194 27.94 14.96 11.45
C THR A 194 27.04 15.34 10.29
N ALA A 195 26.00 14.55 10.00
CA ALA A 195 24.99 14.95 9.03
C ALA A 195 23.90 15.77 9.72
N THR A 196 23.61 16.96 9.20
CA THR A 196 22.60 17.87 9.77
C THR A 196 21.36 17.89 8.89
N ILE A 197 20.19 17.65 9.49
CA ILE A 197 18.88 17.66 8.86
C ILE A 197 17.97 18.61 9.64
N ASN A 198 17.38 19.59 8.94
CA ASN A 198 16.37 20.47 9.52
C ASN A 198 15.00 19.80 9.48
N ILE A 199 14.19 20.01 10.52
CA ILE A 199 12.89 19.37 10.67
C ILE A 199 11.90 20.42 11.17
N THR A 200 10.79 20.63 10.48
CA THR A 200 9.75 21.58 10.90
C THR A 200 8.53 20.81 11.43
N GLY A 201 8.26 20.95 12.72
CA GLY A 201 7.11 20.35 13.39
C GLY A 201 5.82 21.21 13.31
N PRO A 202 4.72 20.76 13.93
CA PRO A 202 4.63 19.57 14.77
C PRO A 202 4.27 18.29 13.99
N PHE A 203 4.59 17.11 14.55
CA PHE A 203 4.17 15.82 14.00
C PHE A 203 3.22 15.07 14.93
N THR A 204 2.19 14.45 14.36
CA THR A 204 1.22 13.59 15.08
C THR A 204 1.64 12.12 15.12
N GLU A 205 2.67 11.78 14.35
CA GLU A 205 3.20 10.42 14.18
C GLU A 205 4.72 10.45 14.15
N ASN A 206 5.34 9.30 14.42
CA ASN A 206 6.79 9.18 14.37
C ASN A 206 7.29 9.44 12.95
N ILE A 207 8.44 10.09 12.83
CA ILE A 207 9.06 10.37 11.54
C ILE A 207 10.14 9.34 11.26
N THR A 208 10.22 8.91 9.99
CA THR A 208 11.28 8.00 9.55
C THR A 208 12.22 8.72 8.59
N ILE A 209 13.52 8.61 8.85
CA ILE A 209 14.58 9.11 7.97
C ILE A 209 15.38 7.91 7.48
N GLN A 210 15.52 7.79 6.15
CA GLN A 210 16.39 6.81 5.53
C GLN A 210 17.60 7.48 4.90
N ILE A 211 18.76 6.86 5.07
CA ILE A 211 20.01 7.33 4.47
C ILE A 211 20.66 6.15 3.75
N SER A 212 20.92 6.32 2.45
CA SER A 212 21.62 5.34 1.61
C SER A 212 22.99 5.84 1.17
N ASP A 213 23.84 4.91 0.74
CA ASP A 213 25.10 5.20 0.03
C ASP A 213 26.04 6.16 0.77
N LEU A 214 26.17 5.97 2.09
CA LEU A 214 27.11 6.74 2.90
C LEU A 214 28.54 6.50 2.42
N ASN A 215 29.32 7.57 2.26
CA ASN A 215 30.72 7.47 1.85
C ASN A 215 31.61 7.07 3.04
N LEU A 216 31.87 5.76 3.13
CA LEU A 216 32.59 5.14 4.25
C LEU A 216 34.11 5.15 4.04
N THR A 217 34.87 5.51 5.07
CA THR A 217 36.35 5.51 5.06
C THR A 217 36.92 4.62 6.16
N GLY A 218 37.15 3.34 5.87
CA GLY A 218 37.65 2.39 6.87
C GLY A 218 36.52 1.85 7.77
N SER A 219 36.82 1.58 9.05
CA SER A 219 35.84 1.00 9.98
C SER A 219 34.82 2.06 10.43
N SER A 220 33.66 2.08 9.78
CA SER A 220 32.67 3.15 9.87
C SER A 220 31.49 2.76 10.76
N THR A 221 31.02 3.69 11.59
CA THR A 221 29.97 3.42 12.58
C THR A 221 29.06 4.62 12.78
N PHE A 222 27.78 4.39 13.02
CA PHE A 222 26.89 5.40 13.57
C PHE A 222 27.06 5.47 15.09
N LEU A 223 27.14 6.67 15.65
CA LEU A 223 27.44 6.90 17.07
C LEU A 223 26.19 7.29 17.86
N ASN A 224 25.53 8.38 17.49
CA ASN A 224 24.32 8.86 18.14
C ASN A 224 23.57 9.88 17.25
N ALA A 225 22.38 10.28 17.70
CA ALA A 225 21.65 11.41 17.17
C ALA A 225 21.50 12.46 18.27
N SER A 226 21.47 13.73 17.90
CA SER A 226 21.18 14.85 18.80
C SER A 226 20.17 15.81 18.18
N LEU A 227 19.32 16.40 19.01
CA LEU A 227 18.32 17.37 18.61
C LEU A 227 18.61 18.70 19.31
N ASP A 228 18.81 19.76 18.53
CA ASP A 228 19.19 21.09 19.01
C ASP A 228 20.38 21.03 19.99
N GLY A 229 21.38 20.19 19.66
CA GLY A 229 22.58 19.97 20.46
C GLY A 229 22.40 19.03 21.67
N THR A 230 21.20 18.49 21.92
CA THR A 230 20.96 17.54 23.02
C THR A 230 20.98 16.11 22.51
N ILE A 231 21.88 15.27 23.03
CA ILE A 231 22.00 13.85 22.65
C ILE A 231 20.71 13.09 22.99
N LEU A 232 20.17 12.39 22.00
CA LEU A 232 18.97 11.56 22.10
C LEU A 232 19.33 10.15 22.60
N LYS A 233 18.41 9.52 23.32
CA LYS A 233 18.58 8.17 23.88
C LYS A 233 17.90 7.10 23.03
N GLN A 234 18.63 6.04 22.71
CA GLN A 234 18.03 4.82 22.14
C GLN A 234 17.61 3.85 23.26
N PRO A 235 16.51 3.09 23.10
CA PRO A 235 15.54 3.15 22.02
C PRO A 235 14.41 4.18 22.26
N SER A 236 14.46 4.93 23.37
CA SER A 236 13.31 5.73 23.85
C SER A 236 12.97 6.94 23.00
N ASN A 237 13.96 7.58 22.40
CA ASN A 237 13.76 8.75 21.53
C ASN A 237 13.80 8.36 20.06
N TYR A 238 14.56 7.34 19.71
CA TYR A 238 14.63 6.82 18.36
C TYR A 238 15.16 5.39 18.34
N THR A 239 14.86 4.68 17.25
CA THR A 239 15.47 3.40 16.90
C THR A 239 16.20 3.49 15.57
N VAL A 240 17.17 2.60 15.36
CA VAL A 240 17.90 2.48 14.10
C VAL A 240 17.94 1.03 13.65
N CYS A 241 17.66 0.80 12.37
CA CYS A 241 17.79 -0.51 11.73
C CYS A 241 18.47 -0.37 10.36
N LYS A 242 18.96 -1.49 9.83
CA LYS A 242 19.36 -1.59 8.43
C LYS A 242 18.18 -2.05 7.60
N MET A 243 18.03 -1.49 6.42
CA MET A 243 17.08 -1.92 5.41
C MET A 243 17.81 -2.66 4.29
N ASN A 244 17.27 -3.80 3.89
CA ASN A 244 17.64 -4.48 2.65
C ASN A 244 16.37 -4.72 1.83
N GLY A 245 16.05 -3.79 0.92
CA GLY A 245 14.71 -3.71 0.34
C GLY A 245 13.67 -3.45 1.42
N TRP A 246 12.75 -4.40 1.63
CA TRP A 246 11.68 -4.32 2.64
C TRP A 246 12.05 -4.96 3.98
N GLU A 247 13.19 -5.66 4.07
CA GLU A 247 13.59 -6.37 5.27
C GLU A 247 14.30 -5.44 6.26
N LYS A 248 13.83 -5.44 7.51
CA LYS A 248 14.42 -4.70 8.63
C LYS A 248 15.34 -5.61 9.43
N ALA A 249 16.62 -5.26 9.50
CA ALA A 249 17.61 -5.96 10.33
C ALA A 249 18.08 -5.07 11.48
N SER A 250 18.29 -5.65 12.66
CA SER A 250 18.84 -4.94 13.82
C SER A 250 20.20 -4.32 13.48
N PHE A 251 20.36 -3.03 13.80
CA PHE A 251 21.63 -2.35 13.59
C PHE A 251 22.60 -2.65 14.73
N ASN A 252 23.81 -3.14 14.38
CA ASN A 252 24.84 -3.54 15.34
C ASN A 252 25.96 -2.50 15.51
N GLY A 253 25.82 -1.31 14.93
CA GLY A 253 26.79 -0.22 15.02
C GLY A 253 27.72 -0.08 13.82
N THR A 254 27.95 -1.13 13.03
CA THR A 254 28.90 -1.11 11.91
C THR A 254 28.22 -0.86 10.57
N LEU A 255 28.84 -0.03 9.73
CA LEU A 255 28.35 0.36 8.41
C LEU A 255 29.08 -0.36 7.27
N SER A 256 28.33 -0.69 6.22
CA SER A 256 28.79 -1.16 4.92
C SER A 256 28.26 -0.25 3.82
N SER A 257 28.92 -0.21 2.65
CA SER A 257 28.58 0.73 1.57
C SER A 257 27.17 0.56 1.03
N ASP A 258 26.63 -0.66 1.14
CA ASP A 258 25.33 -1.04 0.59
C ASP A 258 24.22 -0.94 1.66
N ASP A 259 24.57 -0.48 2.87
CA ASP A 259 23.59 -0.32 3.95
C ASP A 259 22.69 0.89 3.68
N VAL A 260 21.38 0.67 3.79
CA VAL A 260 20.41 1.76 4.00
C VAL A 260 20.08 1.81 5.48
N LEU A 261 20.42 2.90 6.16
CA LEU A 261 20.04 3.11 7.55
C LEU A 261 18.65 3.72 7.63
N SER A 262 17.79 3.16 8.47
CA SER A 262 16.48 3.71 8.76
C SER A 262 16.41 4.11 10.23
N PHE A 263 16.19 5.40 10.47
CA PHE A 263 16.02 6.00 11.78
C PHE A 263 14.55 6.32 11.99
N ASN A 264 13.96 5.81 13.07
CA ASN A 264 12.58 6.10 13.44
C ASN A 264 12.59 6.93 14.72
N PHE A 265 12.21 8.20 14.62
CA PHE A 265 12.21 9.16 15.72
C PHE A 265 10.82 9.33 16.33
N ASP A 266 10.76 9.39 17.66
CA ASP A 266 9.52 9.60 18.38
C ASP A 266 8.94 10.99 18.10
N LYS A 267 7.65 11.05 17.78
CA LYS A 267 6.93 12.30 17.48
C LYS A 267 6.97 13.34 18.58
N GLU A 268 7.07 12.92 19.85
CA GLU A 268 7.03 13.82 21.00
C GLU A 268 8.26 14.76 21.02
N LEU A 269 9.33 14.38 20.33
CA LEU A 269 10.51 15.23 20.09
C LEU A 269 10.18 16.50 19.29
N PHE A 270 9.15 16.43 18.43
CA PHE A 270 8.79 17.46 17.45
C PHE A 270 7.37 17.98 17.71
N SER A 271 7.03 18.25 18.97
CA SER A 271 5.66 18.60 19.39
C SER A 271 5.29 20.08 19.20
N SER A 272 6.26 20.95 18.88
CA SER A 272 6.04 22.39 18.68
C SER A 272 6.06 22.76 17.20
N SER A 273 5.35 23.83 16.84
CA SER A 273 5.41 24.42 15.49
C SER A 273 6.67 25.28 15.37
N SER A 274 7.82 24.61 15.30
CA SER A 274 9.14 25.21 15.20
C SER A 274 10.04 24.39 14.30
N GLU A 275 11.12 25.01 13.84
CA GLU A 275 12.23 24.32 13.20
C GLU A 275 13.15 23.73 14.28
N TYR A 276 13.53 22.48 14.05
CA TYR A 276 14.44 21.70 14.87
C TYR A 276 15.65 21.30 14.03
N ARG A 277 16.80 21.20 14.69
CA ARG A 277 18.03 20.72 14.05
C ARG A 277 18.36 19.33 14.56
N LEU A 278 18.28 18.35 13.67
CA LEU A 278 18.69 16.97 13.93
C LEU A 278 20.10 16.74 13.40
N ASP A 279 21.01 16.36 14.28
CA ASP A 279 22.38 16.02 13.94
C ASP A 279 22.60 14.51 14.14
N LEU A 280 23.06 13.82 13.09
CA LEU A 280 23.40 12.40 13.10
C LEU A 280 24.93 12.25 13.10
N GLU A 281 25.47 11.71 14.19
CA GLU A 281 26.91 11.58 14.37
C GLU A 281 27.42 10.22 13.89
N PHE A 282 28.42 10.26 13.02
CA PHE A 282 29.09 9.11 12.47
C PHE A 282 30.57 9.10 12.84
N ARG A 283 31.22 7.96 12.64
CA ARG A 283 32.67 7.84 12.63
C ARG A 283 33.09 7.33 11.27
N ASN A 284 34.15 7.93 10.71
CA ASN A 284 34.76 7.49 9.47
C ASN A 284 33.79 7.53 8.28
N VAL A 285 32.91 8.55 8.26
CA VAL A 285 31.99 8.81 7.16
C VAL A 285 32.30 10.20 6.62
N THR A 286 32.54 10.29 5.31
CA THR A 286 32.80 11.55 4.63
C THR A 286 31.49 12.12 4.11
N LEU A 287 31.21 13.39 4.42
CA LEU A 287 30.07 14.12 3.89
C LEU A 287 30.59 15.19 2.91
N PRO A 288 30.00 15.33 1.71
CA PRO A 288 30.64 16.06 0.61
C PRO A 288 30.64 17.58 0.80
N THR A 289 29.69 18.13 1.54
CA THR A 289 29.49 19.59 1.58
C THR A 289 29.55 20.13 3.02
N PRO A 290 30.56 20.96 3.36
CA PRO A 290 30.58 21.68 4.62
C PRO A 290 29.70 22.94 4.54
N GLY A 291 28.83 23.12 5.53
CA GLY A 291 28.00 24.30 5.72
C GLY A 291 26.63 24.27 5.03
N PRO A 292 25.79 25.29 5.28
CA PRO A 292 24.43 25.37 4.76
C PRO A 292 24.37 25.55 3.24
N PRO A 293 23.22 25.26 2.60
CA PRO A 293 21.95 24.86 3.23
C PRO A 293 21.96 23.41 3.75
N PHE A 294 21.26 23.19 4.86
CA PHE A 294 20.99 21.83 5.37
C PHE A 294 19.78 21.25 4.65
N THR A 295 19.77 19.94 4.48
CA THR A 295 18.61 19.23 3.93
C THR A 295 17.45 19.34 4.91
N ASN A 296 16.23 19.42 4.40
CA ASN A 296 15.02 19.54 5.21
C ASN A 296 14.18 18.26 5.08
N TYR A 297 13.81 17.67 6.21
CA TYR A 297 12.91 16.52 6.24
C TYR A 297 11.59 16.81 5.50
N ASN A 298 11.03 17.99 5.70
CA ASN A 298 9.72 18.36 5.15
C ASN A 298 9.73 18.52 3.63
N ASP A 299 10.90 18.74 3.02
CA ASP A 299 11.04 18.88 1.56
C ASP A 299 11.14 17.52 0.86
N GLU A 300 11.69 16.51 1.56
CA GLU A 300 11.92 15.15 1.03
C GLU A 300 10.93 14.10 1.57
N ASN A 301 9.99 14.51 2.42
CA ASN A 301 9.03 13.57 2.98
C ASN A 301 8.04 13.09 1.91
N SER A 302 7.75 11.80 1.94
CA SER A 302 6.78 11.17 1.05
C SER A 302 6.09 10.02 1.77
N THR A 303 4.90 9.67 1.32
CA THR A 303 4.17 8.54 1.88
C THR A 303 4.89 7.24 1.56
N HIS A 304 5.20 6.47 2.59
CA HIS A 304 5.83 5.16 2.47
C HIS A 304 4.77 4.06 2.45
N TYR A 305 4.91 3.15 1.49
CA TYR A 305 4.06 1.99 1.34
C TYR A 305 4.88 0.73 1.50
N GLU A 306 4.38 -0.25 2.24
CA GLU A 306 5.02 -1.56 2.40
C GLU A 306 4.10 -2.66 1.81
N PRO A 307 4.67 -3.74 1.24
CA PRO A 307 3.87 -4.85 0.71
C PRO A 307 3.11 -5.58 1.83
N ALA A 308 1.86 -5.93 1.55
CA ALA A 308 1.00 -6.76 2.39
C ALA A 308 0.09 -7.63 1.52
N TYR A 309 -0.60 -8.58 2.15
CA TYR A 309 -1.63 -9.41 1.53
C TYR A 309 -3.00 -9.02 2.07
N LEU A 310 -3.91 -8.57 1.21
CA LEU A 310 -5.33 -8.53 1.52
C LEU A 310 -5.90 -9.93 1.30
N VAL A 311 -6.49 -10.52 2.33
CA VAL A 311 -7.18 -11.80 2.27
C VAL A 311 -8.66 -11.55 2.52
N VAL A 312 -9.50 -11.99 1.58
CA VAL A 312 -10.96 -11.96 1.68
C VAL A 312 -11.46 -13.39 1.62
N GLU A 313 -12.18 -13.80 2.64
CA GLU A 313 -12.82 -15.11 2.73
C GLU A 313 -14.32 -14.95 2.97
N VAL A 314 -15.15 -15.70 2.25
CA VAL A 314 -16.61 -15.60 2.28
C VAL A 314 -17.22 -17.01 2.30
N TRP A 315 -18.30 -17.20 3.05
CA TRP A 315 -19.03 -18.47 3.17
C TRP A 315 -20.53 -18.26 3.39
N GLU A 316 -21.31 -19.34 3.22
CA GLU A 316 -22.75 -19.41 3.53
C GLU A 316 -22.99 -20.03 4.91
#